data_AF-E0XRQ3-F1
#
_entry.id   AF-E0XRQ3-F1
#
_cell.length_a   1.000
_cell.length_b   1.000
_cell.length_c   1.000
_cell.angle_alpha   90.00
_cell.angle_beta   90.00
_cell.angle_gamma   90.00
#
_symmetry.space_group_name_H-M   'P 1'
#
loop_
_entity.id
_entity.type
_entity.pdbx_description
1 polymer ?
#
loop_
_entity_poly.entity_id
_entity_poly.type
_entity_poly.pdbx_seq_one_letter_code
_entity_poly.pdbx_strand_id
1 'polypeptide(L)'
;MKQPIINVTIYEEMNPTKDSPLATVRYTEYSDQKRRKVEKVNQVEYYDPEYFHSEVLQAVSYGLDVSICTRLSVNTLQKKLSYWTR
;
A
#
# COMPACT_ATOMS: atom_id res chain seq x y z
N MET A 1 -18.40 -14.21 -8.54
CA MET A 1 -18.26 -13.26 -7.41
C MET A 1 -17.53 -12.03 -7.94
N LYS A 2 -18.04 -10.80 -7.73
CA LYS A 2 -17.29 -9.59 -8.11
C LYS A 2 -16.06 -9.48 -7.21
N GLN A 3 -14.88 -9.32 -7.79
CA GLN A 3 -13.68 -9.05 -7.02
C GLN A 3 -13.86 -7.74 -6.22
N PRO A 4 -13.45 -7.69 -4.95
CA PRO A 4 -13.48 -6.45 -4.19
C PRO A 4 -12.58 -5.41 -4.87
N ILE A 5 -13.09 -4.18 -5.05
CA ILE A 5 -12.34 -3.09 -5.68
C ILE A 5 -11.28 -2.62 -4.69
N ILE A 6 -10.02 -3.04 -4.84
CA ILE A 6 -8.94 -2.64 -3.92
C ILE A 6 -8.47 -1.21 -4.21
N ASN A 7 -8.46 -0.35 -3.21
CA ASN A 7 -7.93 1.00 -3.34
C ASN A 7 -6.45 1.01 -2.96
N VAL A 8 -5.60 1.30 -3.95
CA VAL A 8 -4.17 1.56 -3.71
C VAL A 8 -3.90 3.03 -3.98
N THR A 9 -3.54 3.78 -2.95
CA THR A 9 -3.20 5.20 -3.06
C THR A 9 -1.72 5.39 -2.76
N ILE A 10 -1.03 6.19 -3.56
CA ILE A 10 0.42 6.38 -3.46
C ILE A 10 0.71 7.88 -3.41
N TYR A 11 1.50 8.28 -2.42
CA TYR A 11 1.92 9.64 -2.15
C TYR A 11 3.44 9.71 -2.18
N GLU A 12 3.95 10.82 -2.69
CA GLU A 12 5.38 11.14 -2.61
C GLU A 12 5.70 11.77 -1.25
N GLU A 13 6.78 11.30 -0.62
CA GLU A 13 7.29 11.93 0.60
C GLU A 13 8.02 13.24 0.23
N MET A 14 7.44 14.38 0.61
CA MET A 14 7.92 15.69 0.16
C MET A 14 9.23 16.14 0.81
N ASN A 15 9.55 15.68 2.02
CA ASN A 15 10.74 16.12 2.78
C ASN A 15 11.42 14.94 3.51
N PRO A 16 11.98 13.98 2.78
CA PRO A 16 12.60 12.83 3.43
C PRO A 16 13.92 13.20 4.11
N THR A 17 14.14 12.65 5.29
CA THR A 17 15.42 12.71 6.00
C THR A 17 16.30 11.50 5.64
N LYS A 18 17.56 11.51 6.08
CA LYS A 18 18.46 10.36 5.87
C LYS A 18 17.92 9.09 6.56
N ASP A 19 17.26 9.27 7.69
CA ASP A 19 16.70 8.18 8.50
C ASP A 19 15.23 7.87 8.16
N SER A 20 14.61 8.62 7.24
CA SER A 20 13.25 8.35 6.77
C SER A 20 13.17 6.98 6.09
N PRO A 21 12.11 6.20 6.35
CA PRO A 21 11.89 4.91 5.68
C PRO A 21 11.79 5.08 4.16
N LEU A 22 12.03 4.00 3.44
CA LEU A 22 11.80 3.94 1.99
C LEU A 22 10.33 4.18 1.65
N ALA A 23 9.45 3.54 2.42
CA ALA A 23 8.02 3.69 2.31
C ALA A 23 7.33 3.44 3.66
N THR A 24 6.34 4.27 3.98
CA THR A 24 5.40 4.02 5.06
C THR A 24 4.08 3.59 4.45
N VAL A 25 3.62 2.40 4.82
CA VAL A 25 2.40 1.81 4.26
C VAL A 25 1.35 1.67 5.34
N ARG A 26 0.15 2.13 5.03
CA ARG A 26 -1.05 1.97 5.85
C ARG A 26 -1.96 0.95 5.20
N TYR A 27 -2.19 -0.16 5.90
CA TYR A 27 -3.11 -1.23 5.54
C TYR A 27 -4.42 -1.05 6.30
N THR A 28 -5.53 -0.94 5.57
CA THR A 28 -6.87 -0.77 6.15
C THR A 28 -7.72 -1.99 5.86
N GLU A 29 -8.18 -2.61 6.94
CA GLU A 29 -9.07 -3.77 6.95
C GLU A 29 -10.48 -3.32 7.34
N TYR A 30 -11.48 -3.86 6.66
CA TYR A 30 -12.89 -3.52 6.85
C TYR A 30 -13.67 -4.75 7.32
N SER A 31 -14.69 -4.53 8.16
CA SER A 31 -15.55 -5.61 8.70
C SER A 31 -16.39 -6.32 7.66
N ASP A 32 -16.58 -5.67 6.51
CA ASP A 32 -17.41 -6.17 5.45
C ASP A 32 -16.90 -5.70 4.09
N GLN A 33 -17.31 -6.43 3.05
CA GLN A 33 -16.98 -6.11 1.66
C GLN A 33 -17.59 -4.78 1.18
N LYS A 34 -18.56 -4.20 1.92
CA LYS A 34 -19.14 -2.88 1.63
C LYS A 34 -18.29 -1.75 2.23
N ARG A 35 -17.22 -2.07 2.96
CA ARG A 35 -16.24 -1.14 3.52
C ARG A 35 -16.85 -0.05 4.38
N ARG A 36 -17.95 -0.37 5.05
CA ARG A 36 -18.71 0.62 5.84
C ARG A 36 -18.06 0.92 7.18
N LYS A 37 -17.30 -0.03 7.71
CA LYS A 37 -16.64 0.08 9.00
C LYS A 37 -15.23 -0.48 8.89
N VAL A 38 -14.27 0.34 9.31
CA VAL A 38 -12.87 -0.06 9.47
C VAL A 38 -12.77 -0.91 10.73
N GLU A 39 -12.19 -2.10 10.62
CA GLU A 39 -11.88 -2.95 11.76
C GLU A 39 -10.47 -2.70 12.28
N LYS A 40 -9.51 -2.62 11.36
CA LYS A 40 -8.11 -2.51 11.72
C LYS A 40 -7.38 -1.60 10.76
N VAL A 41 -6.45 -0.84 11.34
CA VAL A 41 -5.49 -0.03 10.60
C VAL A 41 -4.12 -0.40 11.13
N ASN A 42 -3.27 -0.93 10.25
CA ASN A 42 -1.86 -1.16 10.56
C ASN A 42 -1.02 -0.19 9.73
N GLN A 43 0.00 0.38 10.35
CA GLN A 43 0.99 1.19 9.67
C GLN A 43 2.36 0.54 9.86
N VAL A 44 3.07 0.33 8.76
CA VAL A 44 4.38 -0.32 8.74
C VAL A 44 5.34 0.56 7.95
N GLU A 45 6.54 0.71 8.50
CA GLU A 45 7.65 1.41 7.86
C GLU A 45 8.58 0.38 7.23
N TYR A 46 8.86 0.56 5.95
CA TYR A 46 9.75 -0.29 5.19
C TYR A 46 11.03 0.46 4.88
N TYR A 47 12.14 -0.18 5.14
CA TYR A 47 13.48 0.30 4.78
C TYR A 47 14.07 -0.51 3.62
N ASP A 48 13.58 -1.74 3.44
CA ASP A 48 13.99 -2.64 2.38
C ASP A 48 12.95 -2.66 1.23
N PRO A 49 13.37 -2.45 -0.04
CA PRO A 49 12.48 -2.42 -1.18
C PRO A 49 11.86 -3.78 -1.52
N GLU A 50 12.55 -4.89 -1.30
CA GLU A 50 12.02 -6.23 -1.62
C GLU A 50 10.92 -6.62 -0.63
N TYR A 51 11.17 -6.39 0.65
CA TYR A 51 10.19 -6.65 1.72
C TYR A 51 8.94 -5.78 1.55
N PHE A 52 9.12 -4.49 1.26
CA PHE A 52 8.03 -3.58 0.92
C PHE A 52 7.15 -4.11 -0.23
N HIS A 53 7.76 -4.54 -1.34
CA HIS A 53 6.99 -5.00 -2.49
C HIS A 53 6.21 -6.28 -2.16
N SER A 54 6.83 -7.25 -1.49
CA SER A 54 6.18 -8.52 -1.13
C SER A 54 4.94 -8.31 -0.26
N GLU A 55 5.07 -7.49 0.79
CA GLU A 55 3.98 -7.25 1.75
C GLU A 55 2.83 -6.46 1.14
N VAL A 56 3.12 -5.44 0.31
CA VAL A 56 2.08 -4.70 -0.40
C VAL A 56 1.32 -5.60 -1.37
N LEU A 57 2.00 -6.46 -2.12
CA LEU A 57 1.36 -7.40 -3.04
C LEU A 57 0.47 -8.40 -2.32
N GLN A 58 0.96 -8.93 -1.20
CA GLN A 58 0.19 -9.86 -0.39
C GLN A 58 -1.07 -9.17 0.17
N ALA A 59 -0.93 -7.97 0.75
CA ALA A 59 -2.05 -7.22 1.30
C ALA A 59 -3.12 -6.88 0.25
N VAL A 60 -2.70 -6.43 -0.94
CA VAL A 60 -3.61 -6.15 -2.06
C VAL A 60 -4.31 -7.45 -2.49
N SER A 61 -3.59 -8.57 -2.60
CA SER A 61 -4.18 -9.87 -2.95
C SER A 61 -5.22 -10.35 -1.93
N TYR A 62 -5.06 -10.01 -0.65
CA TYR A 62 -6.04 -10.27 0.41
C TYR A 62 -7.23 -9.29 0.41
N GLY A 63 -7.25 -8.28 -0.46
CA GLY A 63 -8.35 -7.34 -0.58
C GLY A 63 -8.25 -6.11 0.30
N LEU A 64 -7.09 -5.87 0.94
CA LEU A 64 -6.88 -4.74 1.85
C LEU A 64 -6.64 -3.45 1.08
N ASP A 65 -7.19 -2.35 1.59
CA ASP A 65 -6.88 -1.02 1.04
C ASP A 65 -5.52 -0.56 1.56
N VAL A 66 -4.70 -0.06 0.65
CA VAL A 66 -3.30 0.26 0.91
C VAL A 66 -3.03 1.72 0.57
N SER A 67 -2.50 2.47 1.52
CA SER A 67 -1.97 3.83 1.30
C SER A 67 -0.47 3.81 1.50
N ILE A 68 0.29 4.23 0.49
CA ILE A 68 1.76 4.18 0.48
C ILE A 68 2.28 5.62 0.43
N CYS A 69 3.00 6.06 1.45
CA CYS A 69 3.84 7.24 1.37
C CYS A 69 5.26 6.77 1.08
N THR A 70 5.89 7.21 0.00
CA THR A 70 7.20 6.69 -0.39
C THR A 70 8.11 7.77 -0.95
N ARG A 71 9.41 7.55 -0.77
CA ARG A 71 10.49 8.31 -1.41
C ARG A 71 10.78 7.84 -2.84
N LEU A 72 10.20 6.70 -3.23
CA LEU A 72 10.29 6.20 -4.59
C LEU A 72 9.41 7.02 -5.52
N SER A 73 9.79 7.09 -6.79
CA SER A 73 8.95 7.72 -7.82
C SER A 73 7.55 7.10 -7.85
N VAL A 74 6.53 7.92 -7.53
CA VAL A 74 5.12 7.50 -7.51
C VAL A 74 4.71 6.86 -8.85
N ASN A 75 5.05 7.50 -9.97
CA ASN A 75 4.76 6.98 -11.31
C ASN A 75 5.39 5.60 -11.56
N THR A 76 6.60 5.38 -11.06
CA THR A 76 7.29 4.08 -11.21
C THR A 76 6.60 3.01 -10.37
N LEU A 77 6.23 3.35 -9.14
CA LEU A 77 5.56 2.42 -8.24
C LEU A 77 4.13 2.09 -8.71
N GLN A 78 3.39 3.07 -9.22
CA GLN A 78 2.08 2.86 -9.84
C GLN A 78 2.15 1.91 -11.05
N LYS A 79 3.16 2.08 -11.92
CA LYS A 79 3.39 1.18 -13.06
C LYS A 79 3.71 -0.25 -12.61
N LYS A 80 4.54 -0.41 -11.57
CA LYS A 80 4.84 -1.74 -11.02
C LYS A 80 3.60 -2.40 -10.42
N LEU A 81 2.86 -1.68 -9.60
CA LEU A 81 1.65 -2.21 -8.97
C LEU A 81 0.57 -2.56 -10.00
N SER A 82 0.32 -1.69 -10.98
CA SER A 82 -0.64 -1.98 -12.06
C SER A 82 -0.24 -3.16 -12.95
N TYR A 83 1.06 -3.41 -13.13
CA TYR A 83 1.53 -4.61 -13.82
C TYR A 83 1.26 -5.89 -12.99
N TRP A 84 1.35 -5.79 -11.66
CA TRP A 84 1.18 -6.93 -10.75
C TRP A 84 -0.27 -7.23 -10.37
N THR A 85 -1.16 -6.24 -10.42
CA THR A 85 -2.59 -6.39 -10.07
C THR A 85 -3.51 -6.59 -11.27
N ARG A 86 -2.94 -6.77 -12.47
CA ARG A 86 -3.63 -7.20 -13.70
C ARG A 86 -3.82 -8.70 -13.73
#